data_AF-A0A0R3VU82-F1
#
_entry.id   AF-A0A0R3VU82-F1
#
_cell.length_a   1.000
_cell.length_b   1.000
_cell.length_c   1.000
_cell.angle_alpha   90.00
_cell.angle_beta   90.00
_cell.angle_gamma   90.00
#
_symmetry.space_group_name_H-M   'P 1'
#
loop_
_entity.id
_entity.type
_entity.pdbx_description
1 polymer ?
#
loop_
_entity_poly.entity_id
_entity_poly.type
_entity_poly.pdbx_seq_one_letter_code
_entity_poly.pdbx_strand_id
1 'polypeptide(L)'
;MDSLRAVYRFITWPVTQVVEKTVEVPIRMAGGAYAKLAGVLGATAIGALAYGAHGKFSFGLSFQNTTKSEQRLHTFKSGADIHILHSLALLGVRSSRFPRLTTSLLLTGTILFSGTCYYTALSNDSRFVGIAPVGGVTLILAWLSFAL
;
A
#
# COMPACT_ATOMS: atom_id res chain seq x y z
N MET A 1 -38.85 -9.24 -37.65
CA MET A 1 -37.82 -8.79 -36.68
C MET A 1 -37.07 -9.95 -36.02
N ASP A 2 -37.62 -11.17 -36.00
CA ASP A 2 -37.02 -12.30 -35.29
C ASP A 2 -35.87 -13.00 -36.03
N SER A 3 -35.88 -13.00 -37.37
CA SER A 3 -34.78 -13.57 -38.17
C SER A 3 -33.46 -12.80 -37.98
N LEU A 4 -33.53 -11.46 -37.95
CA LEU A 4 -32.35 -10.62 -37.74
C LEU A 4 -31.75 -10.81 -36.34
N ARG A 5 -32.60 -11.03 -35.31
CA ARG A 5 -32.15 -11.36 -33.95
C ARG A 5 -31.51 -12.75 -33.85
N ALA A 6 -31.97 -13.71 -34.66
CA ALA A 6 -31.37 -15.04 -34.72
C ALA A 6 -30.00 -15.01 -35.39
N VAL A 7 -29.87 -14.29 -36.52
CA VAL A 7 -28.61 -14.12 -37.25
C VAL A 7 -27.59 -13.36 -36.41
N TYR A 8 -28.00 -12.27 -35.74
CA TYR A 8 -27.13 -11.51 -34.84
C TYR A 8 -26.59 -12.38 -33.70
N ARG A 9 -27.45 -13.20 -33.06
CA ARG A 9 -27.02 -14.15 -32.03
C ARG A 9 -26.08 -15.21 -32.58
N PHE A 10 -26.33 -15.74 -33.77
CA PHE A 10 -25.47 -16.77 -34.38
C PHE A 10 -24.06 -16.23 -34.71
N ILE A 11 -23.97 -15.00 -35.21
CA ILE A 11 -22.70 -14.35 -35.54
C ILE A 11 -21.91 -13.98 -34.27
N THR A 12 -22.60 -13.50 -33.24
CA THR A 12 -21.94 -13.06 -32.00
C THR A 12 -21.66 -14.20 -31.02
N TRP A 13 -22.38 -15.33 -31.13
CA TRP A 13 -22.20 -16.53 -30.29
C TRP A 13 -20.73 -16.95 -30.09
N PRO A 14 -19.92 -17.19 -31.14
CA PRO A 14 -18.52 -17.58 -30.95
C PRO A 14 -17.67 -16.51 -30.26
N VAL A 15 -17.94 -15.23 -30.50
CA VAL A 15 -17.24 -14.11 -29.85
C VAL A 15 -17.58 -14.06 -28.35
N THR A 16 -18.85 -14.25 -28.00
CA THR A 16 -19.29 -14.27 -26.59
C THR A 16 -18.64 -15.41 -25.81
N GLN A 17 -18.45 -16.58 -26.43
CA GLN A 17 -17.79 -17.73 -25.80
C GLN A 17 -16.29 -17.52 -25.57
N VAL A 18 -15.60 -16.82 -26.48
CA VAL A 18 -14.18 -16.47 -26.32
C VAL A 18 -13.99 -15.37 -25.27
N VAL A 19 -14.86 -14.35 -25.26
CA VAL A 19 -14.85 -13.31 -24.23
C VAL A 19 -15.12 -13.94 -22.85
N GLU A 20 -16.10 -14.83 -22.73
CA GLU A 20 -16.41 -15.50 -21.46
C GLU A 20 -15.22 -16.35 -20.97
N LYS A 21 -14.57 -17.14 -21.85
CA LYS A 21 -13.36 -17.93 -21.51
C LYS A 21 -12.10 -17.10 -21.23
N THR A 22 -11.99 -15.88 -21.77
CA THR A 22 -10.81 -15.01 -21.58
C THR A 22 -11.01 -14.00 -20.45
N VAL A 23 -12.26 -13.68 -20.09
CA VAL A 23 -12.64 -12.86 -18.93
C VAL A 23 -12.62 -13.67 -17.63
N GLU A 24 -12.51 -15.00 -17.70
CA GLU A 24 -11.94 -15.82 -16.62
C GLU A 24 -10.44 -15.56 -16.43
N VAL A 25 -9.99 -14.30 -16.53
CA VAL A 25 -8.86 -13.86 -15.71
C VAL A 25 -9.34 -14.11 -14.29
N PRO A 26 -8.71 -14.96 -13.47
CA PRO A 26 -9.12 -15.14 -12.10
C PRO A 26 -8.77 -13.86 -11.33
N ILE A 27 -9.60 -12.82 -11.47
CA ILE A 27 -9.61 -11.64 -10.57
C ILE A 27 -10.10 -12.07 -9.18
N ARG A 28 -10.52 -13.33 -9.02
CA ARG A 28 -10.44 -14.01 -7.74
C ARG A 28 -9.01 -14.47 -7.49
N MET A 29 -8.12 -13.52 -7.20
CA MET A 29 -6.98 -13.80 -6.33
C MET A 29 -7.59 -14.32 -5.03
N ALA A 30 -7.72 -15.64 -4.88
CA ALA A 30 -8.07 -16.26 -3.61
C ALA A 30 -7.12 -15.63 -2.58
N GLY A 31 -7.68 -14.80 -1.69
CA GLY A 31 -6.91 -13.84 -0.91
C GLY A 31 -5.96 -14.55 0.04
N GLY A 32 -4.78 -14.91 -0.47
CA GLY A 32 -3.73 -15.54 0.32
C GLY A 32 -3.33 -14.62 1.46
N ALA A 33 -2.70 -15.18 2.50
CA ALA A 33 -2.31 -14.44 3.70
C ALA A 33 -1.61 -13.10 3.37
N TYR A 34 -0.77 -13.05 2.33
CA TYR A 34 -0.10 -11.84 1.85
C TYR A 34 -1.06 -10.76 1.33
N ALA A 35 -2.11 -11.12 0.60
CA ALA A 35 -3.10 -10.16 0.11
C ALA A 35 -3.93 -9.57 1.27
N LYS A 36 -4.23 -10.37 2.30
CA LYS A 36 -4.88 -9.88 3.52
C LYS A 36 -3.97 -8.89 4.27
N LEU A 37 -2.69 -9.25 4.45
CA LEU A 37 -1.69 -8.36 5.06
C LEU A 37 -1.53 -7.05 4.29
N ALA A 38 -1.44 -7.12 2.96
CA ALA A 38 -1.35 -5.96 2.08
C ALA A 38 -2.59 -5.07 2.21
N GLY A 39 -3.79 -5.67 2.26
CA GLY A 39 -5.04 -4.94 2.47
C GLY A 39 -5.10 -4.22 3.82
N VAL A 40 -4.66 -4.86 4.90
CA VAL A 40 -4.58 -4.24 6.23
C VAL A 40 -3.55 -3.10 6.24
N LEU A 41 -2.34 -3.33 5.71
CA LEU A 41 -1.32 -2.30 5.60
C LEU A 41 -1.81 -1.11 4.78
N GLY A 42 -2.41 -1.37 3.62
CA GLY A 42 -2.96 -0.35 2.74
C GLY A 42 -4.07 0.46 3.40
N ALA A 43 -4.99 -0.20 4.10
CA ALA A 43 -6.05 0.48 4.86
C ALA A 43 -5.46 1.40 5.94
N THR A 44 -4.46 0.93 6.70
CA THR A 44 -3.79 1.76 7.71
C THR A 44 -3.00 2.92 7.09
N ALA A 45 -2.37 2.69 5.94
CA ALA A 45 -1.62 3.72 5.23
C ALA A 45 -2.55 4.83 4.70
N ILE A 46 -3.70 4.46 4.12
CA ILE A 46 -4.71 5.44 3.67
C ILE A 46 -5.27 6.23 4.86
N GLY A 47 -5.55 5.55 5.99
CA GLY A 47 -5.97 6.23 7.22
C GLY A 47 -4.94 7.25 7.70
N ALA A 48 -3.66 6.89 7.68
CA ALA A 48 -2.57 7.81 8.00
C ALA A 48 -2.47 8.95 6.97
N LEU A 49 -2.57 8.68 5.67
CA LEU A 49 -2.56 9.73 4.63
C LEU A 49 -3.70 10.73 4.80
N ALA A 50 -4.92 10.24 5.04
CA ALA A 50 -6.09 11.07 5.31
C ALA A 50 -5.88 11.91 6.58
N TYR A 51 -5.31 11.32 7.63
CA TYR A 51 -4.96 12.03 8.85
C TYR A 51 -3.89 13.11 8.60
N GLY A 52 -2.87 12.84 7.79
CA GLY A 52 -1.83 13.82 7.45
C GLY A 52 -2.35 14.99 6.62
N ALA A 53 -3.32 14.74 5.74
CA ALA A 53 -3.92 15.76 4.89
C ALA A 53 -4.99 16.60 5.62
N HIS A 54 -5.86 15.96 6.42
CA HIS A 54 -7.02 16.60 7.05
C HIS A 54 -6.87 16.83 8.57
N GLY A 55 -5.88 16.22 9.22
CA GLY A 55 -5.65 16.29 10.67
C GLY A 55 -5.25 17.67 11.20
N LYS A 56 -5.02 18.65 10.32
CA LYS A 56 -4.77 20.05 10.70
C LYS A 56 -5.91 20.67 11.52
N PHE A 57 -7.14 20.14 11.44
CA PHE A 57 -8.32 20.74 12.08
C PHE A 57 -9.02 19.86 13.14
N SER A 58 -8.95 18.53 13.03
CA SER A 58 -9.99 17.69 13.66
C SER A 58 -9.60 16.97 14.96
N PHE A 59 -8.32 16.88 15.36
CA PHE A 59 -7.95 16.01 16.51
C PHE A 59 -6.69 16.44 17.30
N GLY A 60 -6.61 17.70 17.74
CA GLY A 60 -5.66 18.11 18.78
C GLY A 60 -4.20 18.31 18.38
N LEU A 61 -3.79 17.96 17.16
CA LEU A 61 -2.57 18.50 16.55
C LEU A 61 -2.83 19.93 16.11
N SER A 62 -2.81 20.86 17.06
CA SER A 62 -2.69 22.28 16.73
C SER A 62 -1.30 22.50 16.14
N PHE A 63 -1.13 22.18 14.86
CA PHE A 63 0.01 22.62 14.07
C PHE A 63 -0.17 24.13 13.88
N GLN A 64 0.12 24.89 14.93
CA GLN A 64 0.23 26.34 14.90
C GLN A 64 1.18 26.71 13.75
N ASN A 65 0.87 27.72 12.93
CA ASN A 65 1.67 28.16 11.76
C ASN A 65 3.10 28.57 12.19
N THR A 66 3.94 27.58 12.42
CA THR A 66 5.31 27.69 12.89
C THR A 66 6.12 26.73 12.03
N THR A 67 7.35 27.10 11.68
CA THR A 67 8.20 26.27 10.81
C THR A 67 8.36 24.83 11.30
N LYS A 68 8.37 24.63 12.63
CA LYS A 68 8.44 23.30 13.26
C LYS A 68 7.19 22.44 13.05
N SER A 69 6.01 23.06 12.94
CA SER A 69 4.76 22.34 12.72
C SER A 69 4.65 21.81 11.29
N GLU A 70 5.09 22.62 10.32
CA GLU A 70 5.17 22.22 8.92
C GLU A 70 6.17 21.09 8.70
N GLN A 71 7.34 21.15 9.34
CA GLN A 71 8.35 20.09 9.27
C GLN A 71 7.81 18.75 9.81
N ARG A 72 7.06 18.78 10.93
CA ARG A 72 6.43 17.59 11.50
C ARG A 72 5.34 17.01 10.59
N LEU A 73 4.51 17.87 10.01
CA LEU A 73 3.49 17.46 9.03
C LEU A 73 4.16 16.81 7.81
N HIS A 74 5.27 17.38 7.34
CA HIS A 74 6.06 16.82 6.25
C HIS A 74 6.62 15.44 6.60
N THR A 75 7.24 15.27 7.78
CA THR A 75 7.73 13.96 8.25
C THR A 75 6.62 12.92 8.35
N PHE A 76 5.45 13.30 8.88
CA PHE A 76 4.29 12.42 8.97
C PHE A 76 3.81 11.98 7.58
N LYS A 77 3.70 12.94 6.66
CA LYS A 77 3.28 12.69 5.28
C LYS A 77 4.27 11.78 4.54
N SER A 78 5.57 12.05 4.64
CA SER A 78 6.59 11.17 4.05
C SER A 78 6.51 9.74 4.59
N GLY A 79 6.28 9.57 5.90
CA GLY A 79 6.07 8.25 6.51
C GLY A 79 4.84 7.52 5.96
N ALA A 80 3.74 8.24 5.73
CA ALA A 80 2.50 7.69 5.16
C ALA A 80 2.60 7.39 3.66
N ASP A 81 3.26 8.24 2.88
CA ASP A 81 3.52 8.03 1.45
C ASP A 81 4.41 6.77 1.27
N ILE A 82 5.41 6.56 2.12
CA ILE A 82 6.23 5.34 2.11
C ILE A 82 5.44 4.11 2.56
N HIS A 83 4.54 4.24 3.54
CA HIS A 83 3.70 3.13 4.01
C HIS A 83 2.79 2.59 2.89
N ILE A 84 2.13 3.48 2.14
CA ILE A 84 1.24 3.05 1.05
C ILE A 84 2.01 2.36 -0.08
N LEU A 85 3.20 2.86 -0.44
CA LEU A 85 4.04 2.25 -1.48
C LEU A 85 4.43 0.81 -1.12
N HIS A 86 4.82 0.56 0.13
CA HIS A 86 5.21 -0.78 0.56
C HIS A 86 4.01 -1.72 0.76
N SER A 87 2.83 -1.19 1.09
CA SER A 87 1.59 -1.97 1.07
C SER A 87 1.24 -2.47 -0.34
N LEU A 88 1.46 -1.64 -1.36
CA LEU A 88 1.28 -1.99 -2.76
C LEU A 88 2.33 -3.02 -3.21
N ALA A 89 3.59 -2.83 -2.82
CA ALA A 89 4.66 -3.80 -3.07
C ALA A 89 4.33 -5.19 -2.50
N LEU A 90 3.67 -5.25 -1.33
CA LEU A 90 3.26 -6.51 -0.69
C LEU A 90 2.22 -7.29 -1.52
N LEU A 91 1.39 -6.62 -2.33
CA LEU A 91 0.48 -7.30 -3.27
C LEU A 91 1.24 -8.06 -4.36
N GLY A 92 2.40 -7.53 -4.77
CA GLY A 92 3.29 -8.15 -5.76
C GLY A 92 4.16 -9.28 -5.20
N VAL A 93 4.19 -9.51 -3.88
CA VAL A 93 5.18 -10.38 -3.23
C VAL A 93 5.10 -11.84 -3.68
N ARG A 94 3.94 -12.30 -4.16
CA ARG A 94 3.76 -13.65 -4.71
C ARG A 94 4.62 -13.90 -5.96
N SER A 95 5.06 -12.85 -6.65
CA SER A 95 5.94 -12.94 -7.82
C SER A 95 7.44 -13.01 -7.48
N SER A 96 7.83 -12.79 -6.22
CA SER A 96 9.23 -12.87 -5.78
C SER A 96 9.65 -14.32 -5.53
N ARG A 97 10.94 -14.62 -5.71
CA ARG A 97 11.52 -15.95 -5.43
C ARG A 97 11.43 -16.35 -3.97
N PHE A 98 11.47 -15.37 -3.05
CA PHE A 98 11.44 -15.59 -1.59
C PHE A 98 10.30 -14.82 -0.91
N PRO A 99 9.03 -15.20 -1.13
CA PRO A 99 7.88 -14.38 -0.71
C PRO A 99 7.79 -14.18 0.81
N ARG A 100 8.19 -15.17 1.61
CA ARG A 100 8.17 -15.08 3.08
C ARG A 100 9.20 -14.07 3.60
N LEU A 101 10.42 -14.14 3.08
CA LEU A 101 11.51 -13.24 3.46
C LEU A 101 11.15 -11.80 3.07
N THR A 102 10.80 -11.59 1.80
CA THR A 102 10.42 -10.29 1.26
C THR A 102 9.23 -9.68 2.01
N THR A 103 8.21 -10.46 2.36
CA THR A 103 7.08 -10.00 3.19
C THR A 103 7.55 -9.55 4.57
N SER A 104 8.40 -10.34 5.24
CA SER A 104 8.89 -10.00 6.58
C SER A 104 9.73 -8.71 6.57
N LEU A 105 10.63 -8.55 5.60
CA LEU A 105 11.46 -7.35 5.49
C LEU A 105 10.62 -6.11 5.13
N LEU A 106 9.64 -6.24 4.22
CA LEU A 106 8.73 -5.16 3.87
C LEU A 106 7.91 -4.71 5.07
N LEU A 107 7.33 -5.65 5.81
CA LEU A 107 6.50 -5.37 6.96
C LEU A 107 7.31 -4.74 8.10
N THR A 108 8.43 -5.36 8.48
CA THR A 108 9.31 -4.85 9.53
C THR A 108 9.87 -3.48 9.16
N GLY A 109 10.40 -3.32 7.94
CA GLY A 109 10.93 -2.04 7.48
C GLY A 109 9.89 -0.92 7.46
N THR A 110 8.66 -1.23 7.03
CA THR A 110 7.55 -0.27 7.01
C THR A 110 7.14 0.14 8.43
N ILE A 111 7.02 -0.80 9.35
CA ILE A 111 6.69 -0.52 10.76
C ILE A 111 7.79 0.33 11.41
N LEU A 112 9.06 -0.02 11.22
CA LEU A 112 10.18 0.74 11.79
C LEU A 112 10.27 2.15 11.20
N PHE A 113 10.19 2.29 9.88
CA PHE A 113 10.32 3.60 9.22
C PHE A 113 9.08 4.48 9.48
N SER A 114 7.90 4.03 9.02
CA SER A 114 6.67 4.81 9.12
C SER A 114 6.19 4.96 10.57
N GLY A 115 6.38 3.95 11.42
CA GLY A 115 6.07 4.04 12.85
C GLY A 115 6.93 5.08 13.57
N THR A 116 8.23 5.14 13.25
CA THR A 116 9.12 6.19 13.79
C THR A 116 8.70 7.58 13.30
N CYS A 117 8.36 7.73 12.02
CA CYS A 117 7.84 9.00 11.47
C CYS A 117 6.52 9.43 12.15
N TYR A 118 5.60 8.50 12.41
CA TYR A 118 4.35 8.81 13.11
C TYR A 118 4.59 9.19 14.56
N TYR A 119 5.45 8.45 15.27
CA TYR A 119 5.80 8.73 16.66
C TYR A 119 6.44 10.11 16.81
N THR A 120 7.46 10.38 16.02
CA THR A 120 8.21 11.66 16.06
C THR A 120 7.30 12.84 15.69
N ALA A 121 6.43 12.67 14.70
CA ALA A 121 5.46 13.69 14.33
C ALA A 121 4.40 13.95 15.41
N LEU A 122 3.95 12.91 16.14
CA LEU A 122 2.92 13.04 17.18
C LEU A 122 3.49 13.53 18.53
N SER A 123 4.54 12.88 19.02
CA SER A 123 5.12 13.14 20.35
C SER A 123 6.06 14.34 20.39
N ASN A 124 6.47 14.90 19.24
CA ASN A 124 7.47 15.97 19.14
C ASN A 124 8.81 15.62 19.81
N ASP A 125 9.05 14.32 20.05
CA ASP A 125 10.27 13.82 20.65
C ASP A 125 11.11 13.14 19.56
N SER A 126 12.35 13.60 19.41
CA SER A 126 13.29 13.11 18.39
C SER A 126 14.13 11.93 18.86
N ARG A 127 13.92 11.40 20.07
CA ARG A 127 14.67 10.26 20.63
C ARG A 127 14.69 9.03 19.71
N PHE A 128 13.61 8.79 18.98
CA PHE A 128 13.48 7.61 18.13
C PHE A 128 13.86 7.86 16.66
N VAL A 129 14.24 9.08 16.27
CA VAL A 129 14.60 9.42 14.88
C VAL A 129 15.73 8.52 14.35
N GLY A 130 16.65 8.07 15.21
CA GLY A 130 17.73 7.15 14.84
C GLY A 130 17.28 5.77 14.37
N ILE A 131 16.03 5.37 14.61
CA ILE A 131 15.46 4.10 14.14
C ILE A 131 15.00 4.18 12.68
N ALA A 132 14.63 5.38 12.20
CA ALA A 132 14.15 5.56 10.82
C ALA A 132 15.19 5.13 9.76
N PRO A 133 16.50 5.46 9.86
CA PRO A 133 17.53 4.94 8.95
C PRO A 133 17.61 3.42 8.93
N VAL A 134 17.47 2.76 10.08
CA VAL A 134 17.47 1.28 10.19
C VAL A 134 16.26 0.69 9.46
N GLY A 135 15.09 1.30 9.61
CA GLY A 135 13.89 0.96 8.84
C GLY A 135 14.12 1.12 7.33
N GLY A 136 14.74 2.22 6.91
CA GLY A 136 15.08 2.47 5.50
C GLY A 136 16.03 1.43 4.91
N VAL A 137 17.10 1.07 5.62
CA VAL A 137 18.02 0.00 5.18
C VAL A 137 17.29 -1.34 5.07
N THR A 138 16.41 -1.65 6.02
CA THR A 138 15.60 -2.88 5.99
C THR A 138 14.70 -2.90 4.75
N LEU A 139 14.10 -1.77 4.37
CA LEU A 139 13.29 -1.64 3.16
C LEU A 139 14.12 -1.82 1.88
N ILE A 140 15.35 -1.27 1.82
CA ILE A 140 16.25 -1.50 0.69
C ILE A 140 16.54 -3.00 0.52
N LEU A 141 16.87 -3.70 1.61
CA LEU A 141 17.08 -5.15 1.58
C LEU A 141 15.80 -5.90 1.16
N ALA A 142 14.62 -5.40 1.54
CA ALA A 142 13.35 -5.98 1.13
C ALA A 142 13.17 -5.93 -0.39
N TRP A 143 13.46 -4.79 -1.02
CA TRP A 143 13.39 -4.62 -2.47
C TRP A 143 14.45 -5.44 -3.21
N LEU A 144 15.66 -5.58 -2.65
CA LEU A 144 16.68 -6.48 -3.20
C LEU A 144 16.22 -7.95 -3.15
N SER A 145 15.62 -8.38 -2.03
CA SER A 145 15.01 -9.71 -1.91
C SER A 145 13.82 -9.90 -2.86
N PHE A 146 13.09 -8.83 -3.18
CA PHE A 146 12.01 -8.86 -4.15
C PHE A 146 12.53 -9.09 -5.58
N ALA A 147 13.67 -8.50 -5.91
CA ALA A 147 14.30 -8.59 -7.24
C ALA A 147 14.99 -9.92 -7.53
N LEU A 148 15.36 -10.68 -6.49
CA LEU A 148 15.99 -12.01 -6.58
C LEU A 148 14.96 -13.13 -6.77
#